data_AF-A0A6J4L9R3-F1
#
_entry.id   AF-A0A6J4L9R3-F1
#
_cell.length_a   1.000
_cell.length_b   1.000
_cell.length_c   1.000
_cell.angle_alpha   90.00
_cell.angle_beta   90.00
_cell.angle_gamma   90.00
#
_symmetry.space_group_name_H-M   'P 1'
#
loop_
_entity.id
_entity.type
_entity.pdbx_description
1 polymer ?
#
loop_
_entity_poly.entity_id
_entity_poly.type
_entity_poly.pdbx_seq_one_letter_code
_entity_poly.pdbx_strand_id
1 'polypeptide(L)' 'MAEVSEELVELRRRVADLEREVQENRVLNRRLAELIDVVAELLMPATYPDEQKLNEVLTRLADSR' A
#
# COMPACT_ATOMS: atom_id res chain seq x y z
N MET A 1 -38.14 8.71 -19.23
CA MET A 1 -37.36 7.52 -19.70
C MET A 1 -35.95 7.92 -20.10
N ALA A 2 -35.75 8.94 -20.94
CA ALA A 2 -34.41 9.41 -21.33
C ALA A 2 -33.61 10.00 -20.15
N GLU A 3 -34.22 10.84 -19.30
CA GLU A 3 -33.58 11.46 -18.13
C GLU A 3 -33.10 10.43 -17.10
N VAL A 4 -33.95 9.45 -16.75
CA VAL A 4 -33.58 8.31 -15.88
C VAL A 4 -32.44 7.47 -16.50
N SER A 5 -32.36 7.39 -17.83
CA SER A 5 -31.27 6.68 -18.50
C SER A 5 -29.94 7.44 -18.42
N GLU A 6 -29.97 8.77 -18.43
CA GLU A 6 -28.79 9.61 -18.32
C GLU A 6 -28.24 9.59 -16.88
N GLU A 7 -29.10 9.72 -15.88
CA GLU A 7 -28.75 9.58 -14.47
C GLU A 7 -28.14 8.20 -14.16
N LEU A 8 -28.69 7.13 -14.76
CA LEU A 8 -28.15 5.78 -14.59
C LEU A 8 -26.76 5.63 -15.21
N VAL A 9 -26.50 6.27 -16.35
CA VAL A 9 -25.18 6.26 -17.00
C VAL A 9 -24.17 7.03 -16.14
N GLU A 10 -24.53 8.20 -15.63
CA GLU A 10 -23.67 8.98 -14.73
C GLU A 10 -23.36 8.19 -13.45
N LEU A 11 -24.37 7.59 -12.84
CA LEU A 11 -24.19 6.78 -11.64
C LEU A 11 -23.25 5.60 -11.89
N ARG A 12 -23.42 4.87 -13.00
CA ARG A 12 -22.52 3.76 -13.38
C ARG A 12 -21.08 4.24 -13.56
N ARG A 13 -20.88 5.40 -14.19
CA ARG A 13 -19.56 6.00 -14.34
C ARG A 13 -18.93 6.32 -12.99
N ARG A 14 -19.68 6.98 -12.10
CA ARG A 14 -19.21 7.32 -10.75
C ARG A 14 -18.88 6.08 -9.93
N VAL A 15 -19.68 5.03 -10.01
CA VAL A 15 -19.40 3.75 -9.36
C VAL A 15 -18.12 3.13 -9.91
N ALA A 16 -17.93 3.09 -11.23
CA ALA A 16 -16.72 2.54 -11.82
C ALA A 16 -15.44 3.31 -11.44
N ASP A 17 -15.53 4.63 -11.29
CA ASP A 17 -14.43 5.46 -10.82
C ASP A 17 -14.12 5.18 -9.34
N LEU A 18 -15.13 5.10 -8.48
CA LEU A 18 -14.97 4.73 -7.07
C LEU A 18 -14.41 3.31 -6.89
N GLU A 19 -14.85 2.35 -7.70
CA GLU A 19 -14.32 0.98 -7.69
C GLU A 19 -12.83 0.96 -8.04
N ARG A 20 -12.40 1.79 -8.99
CA ARG A 20 -10.99 1.94 -9.36
C ARG A 20 -10.17 2.50 -8.20
N GLU A 21 -10.65 3.57 -7.57
CA GLU A 21 -9.99 4.20 -6.41
C GLU A 21 -9.88 3.24 -5.22
N VAL A 22 -10.94 2.48 -4.92
CA VAL A 22 -10.92 1.45 -3.86
C VAL A 22 -9.89 0.37 -4.16
N GLN A 23 -9.79 -0.05 -5.42
CA GLN A 23 -8.81 -1.07 -5.81
C GLN A 23 -7.37 -0.56 -5.70
N GLU A 24 -7.12 0.69 -6.07
CA GLU A 24 -5.83 1.34 -5.85
C GLU A 24 -5.50 1.44 -4.36
N ASN A 25 -6.47 1.86 -3.53
CA ASN A 25 -6.29 1.94 -2.08
C ASN A 25 -5.94 0.58 -1.46
N ARG A 26 -6.55 -0.52 -1.94
CA ARG A 26 -6.21 -1.88 -1.51
C ARG A 26 -4.77 -2.27 -1.88
N VAL A 27 -4.31 -1.90 -3.06
CA VAL A 27 -2.92 -2.14 -3.48
C VAL A 27 -1.96 -1.37 -2.59
N LEU A 28 -2.25 -0.09 -2.32
CA LEU A 28 -1.44 0.76 -1.45
C LEU A 28 -1.40 0.23 -0.02
N ASN A 29 -2.54 -0.18 0.54
CA ASN A 29 -2.59 -0.72 1.91
C ASN A 29 -1.78 -2.03 2.05
N ARG A 30 -1.76 -2.89 1.02
CA ARG A 30 -0.88 -4.08 1.04
C ARG A 30 0.59 -3.68 1.08
N ARG A 31 1.02 -2.75 0.22
CA ARG A 31 2.41 -2.25 0.23
C ARG A 31 2.76 -1.56 1.54
N LEU A 32 1.81 -0.83 2.13
CA LEU A 32 1.99 -0.20 3.43
C LEU A 32 2.15 -1.25 4.54
N ALA A 33 1.37 -2.33 4.52
CA ALA A 33 1.52 -3.43 5.47
C ALA A 33 2.89 -4.10 5.33
N GLU A 34 3.32 -4.40 4.10
CA GLU A 34 4.66 -4.94 3.82
C GLU A 34 5.77 -4.00 4.33
N LEU A 35 5.61 -2.68 4.16
CA LEU A 35 6.55 -1.70 4.69
C LEU A 35 6.54 -1.65 6.22
N ILE A 36 5.37 -1.74 6.84
CA ILE A 36 5.25 -1.78 8.30
C ILE A 36 5.93 -3.04 8.85
N ASP A 37 5.80 -4.19 8.19
CA ASP A 37 6.47 -5.42 8.58
C ASP A 37 8.00 -5.24 8.56
N VAL A 38 8.55 -4.68 7.48
CA VAL A 38 9.98 -4.35 7.39
C VAL A 38 10.40 -3.36 8.47
N VAL A 39 9.64 -2.29 8.69
CA VAL A 39 9.95 -1.30 9.73
C VAL A 39 9.89 -1.94 11.12
N ALA A 40 8.91 -2.80 11.39
CA ALA A 40 8.81 -3.53 12.66
C ALA A 40 10.02 -4.46 12.85
N GLU A 41 10.44 -5.17 11.81
CA GLU A 41 11.66 -5.98 11.83
C GLU A 41 12.94 -5.16 12.05
N LEU A 42 13.01 -3.92 11.56
CA LEU A 42 14.13 -3.01 11.81
C LEU A 42 14.10 -2.36 13.20
N LEU A 43 12.90 -2.16 13.75
CA LEU A 43 12.71 -1.64 15.11
C LEU A 43 12.88 -2.73 16.18
N MET A 44 12.75 -4.02 15.84
CA MET A 44 13.10 -5.14 16.74
C MET A 44 14.57 -5.05 17.22
N PRO A 45 15.59 -4.89 16.35
CA PRO A 45 16.95 -4.56 16.75
C PRO A 45 17.08 -3.20 17.44
N ALA A 46 16.22 -2.20 17.20
CA ALA A 46 16.32 -0.94 17.95
C ALA A 46 16.02 -1.11 19.45
N THR A 47 15.48 -2.27 19.85
CA THR A 47 15.37 -2.70 21.26
C THR A 47 16.50 -3.61 21.73
N TYR A 48 17.47 -3.94 20.86
CA TYR A 48 18.65 -4.76 21.16
C TYR A 48 19.94 -4.13 20.57
N PRO A 49 20.90 -3.69 21.40
CA PRO A 49 21.95 -2.74 21.01
C PRO A 49 23.04 -3.36 20.11
N ASP A 50 22.77 -3.58 18.82
CA ASP A 50 23.79 -3.99 17.85
C ASP A 50 23.56 -3.39 16.45
N GLU A 51 24.09 -2.19 16.24
CA GLU A 51 24.00 -1.40 14.99
C GLU A 51 24.64 -2.08 13.77
N GLN A 52 25.59 -3.01 13.96
CA GLN A 52 26.25 -3.71 12.85
C GLN A 52 25.28 -4.62 12.11
N LYS A 53 24.48 -5.39 12.86
CA LYS A 53 23.51 -6.33 12.30
C LYS A 53 22.37 -5.62 11.56
N LEU A 54 21.98 -4.43 12.03
CA LEU A 54 20.98 -3.58 11.36
C LEU A 54 21.47 -3.12 9.98
N ASN A 55 22.72 -2.65 9.89
CA ASN A 55 23.31 -2.18 8.64
C ASN A 55 23.42 -3.30 7.58
N GLU A 56 23.73 -4.53 7.99
CA GLU A 56 23.80 -5.68 7.07
C GLU A 56 22.44 -6.04 6.45
N VAL A 57 21.34 -5.94 7.22
CA VAL A 57 19.99 -6.20 6.73
C VAL A 57 19.53 -5.09 5.78
N LEU A 58 19.76 -3.83 6.16
CA LEU A 58 19.43 -2.66 5.33
C LEU A 58 20.15 -2.70 3.97
N THR A 59 21.42 -3.08 3.95
CA THR A 59 22.21 -3.21 2.71
C THR A 59 21.62 -4.27 1.79
N ARG A 60 21.24 -5.44 2.35
CA ARG A 60 20.64 -6.54 1.57
C ARG A 60 19.31 -6.15 0.93
N LEU A 61 18.51 -5.33 1.63
CA LEU A 61 17.25 -4.81 1.12
C LEU A 61 17.46 -3.76 0.02
N ALA A 62 18.47 -2.89 0.17
CA ALA A 62 18.84 -1.90 -0.84
C ALA A 62 19.37 -2.55 -2.13
N ASP A 63 20.13 -3.63 -2.00
CA ASP A 63 20.72 -4.38 -3.11
C ASP A 63 19.71 -5.30 -3.84
N SER A 64 18.53 -5.52 -3.26
CA SER A 64 17.45 -6.32 -3.86
C SER A 64 16.54 -5.49 -4.81
N ARG A 65 16.97 -4.27 -5.19
CA ARG A 65 16.32 -3.41 -6.20
C ARG A 65 16.90 -3.60 -7.59
#